data_AF-A0A3C1LZ24-F1
#
_entry.id   AF-A0A3C1LZ24-F1
#
_cell.length_a   1.000
_cell.length_b   1.000
_cell.length_c   1.000
_cell.angle_alpha   90.00
_cell.angle_beta   90.00
_cell.angle_gamma   90.00
#
_symmetry.space_group_name_H-M   'P 1'
#
loop_
_entity.id
_entity.type
_entity.pdbx_description
1 polymer ?
#
loop_
_entity_poly.entity_id
_entity_poly.type
_entity_poly.pdbx_seq_one_letter_code
_entity_poly.pdbx_strand_id
1 'polypeptide(L)' 'MENENRNNWSWGFTSGAENWNGRLAMIGFIAALATELATGQGVLHFWGII' A
#
# COMPACT_ATOMS: atom_id res chain seq x y z
N MET A 1 -24.86 -5.81 -14.25
CA MET A 1 -23.43 -6.07 -14.51
C MET A 1 -22.69 -4.75 -14.32
N GLU A 2 -22.22 -4.48 -13.10
CA GLU A 2 -21.62 -3.19 -12.70
C GLU A 2 -20.20 -3.44 -12.15
N ASN A 3 -19.37 -4.14 -12.92
CA ASN A 3 -18.04 -4.56 -12.48
C ASN A 3 -16.93 -4.24 -13.49
N GLU A 4 -17.19 -3.40 -14.49
CA GLU A 4 -16.20 -3.11 -15.54
C GLU A 4 -15.44 -1.78 -15.31
N ASN A 5 -15.95 -0.87 -14.47
CA ASN A 5 -15.39 0.48 -14.29
C ASN A 5 -14.70 0.72 -12.92
N ARG A 6 -14.50 -0.29 -12.07
CA ARG A 6 -13.72 -0.13 -10.82
C ARG A 6 -12.21 -0.31 -11.02
N ASN A 7 -11.86 -0.96 -12.12
CA ASN A 7 -10.50 -1.35 -12.52
C ASN A 7 -9.97 -0.49 -13.67
N ASN A 8 -10.77 0.45 -14.17
CA ASN A 8 -10.27 1.48 -15.09
C ASN A 8 -9.41 2.46 -14.28
N TRP A 9 -8.11 2.48 -14.54
CA TRP A 9 -7.17 3.41 -13.93
C TRP A 9 -7.40 4.80 -14.53
N SER A 10 -8.44 5.45 -14.01
CA SER A 10 -8.80 6.81 -14.37
C SER A 10 -8.11 7.77 -13.40
N TRP A 11 -7.37 8.73 -13.95
CA TRP A 11 -6.68 9.75 -13.18
C TRP A 11 -7.70 10.78 -12.66
N GLY A 12 -7.90 10.82 -11.34
CA GLY A 12 -8.86 11.71 -10.65
C GLY A 12 -9.37 11.12 -9.32
N PHE A 13 -10.21 11.87 -8.59
CA PHE A 13 -10.93 11.37 -7.39
C PHE A 13 -12.09 10.46 -7.81
N THR A 14 -11.76 9.28 -8.33
CA THR A 14 -12.72 8.26 -8.76
C THR A 14 -12.56 7.00 -7.91
N SER A 15 -13.66 6.28 -7.70
CA SER A 15 -13.68 5.08 -6.85
C SER A 15 -12.69 3.99 -7.27
N GLY A 16 -12.29 3.97 -8.56
CA GLY A 16 -11.23 3.07 -9.05
C GLY A 16 -9.84 3.45 -8.55
N ALA A 17 -9.50 4.73 -8.49
CA ALA A 17 -8.22 5.23 -8.00
C ALA A 17 -8.09 5.06 -6.47
N GLU A 18 -9.18 5.29 -5.73
CA GLU A 18 -9.23 5.08 -4.28
C GLU A 18 -9.00 3.61 -3.90
N ASN A 19 -9.64 2.68 -4.62
CA ASN A 19 -9.48 1.25 -4.38
C ASN A 19 -8.05 0.76 -4.72
N TRP A 20 -7.45 1.31 -5.77
CA TRP A 20 -6.04 1.05 -6.10
C TRP A 20 -5.09 1.60 -5.03
N ASN A 21 -5.31 2.82 -4.55
CA ASN A 21 -4.50 3.40 -3.47
C ASN A 21 -4.63 2.57 -2.17
N GLY A 22 -5.84 2.15 -1.81
CA GLY A 22 -6.07 1.28 -0.65
C GLY A 22 -5.33 -0.06 -0.74
N ARG A 23 -5.28 -0.68 -1.92
CA ARG A 23 -4.53 -1.93 -2.15
C ARG A 23 -3.03 -1.72 -2.05
N LEU A 24 -2.51 -0.64 -2.63
CA LEU A 24 -1.09 -0.29 -2.54
C LEU A 24 -0.68 -0.01 -1.09
N ALA A 25 -1.54 0.66 -0.31
CA ALA A 25 -1.30 0.90 1.11
C ALA A 25 -1.24 -0.41 1.92
N MET A 26 -2.16 -1.35 1.69
CA MET A 26 -2.12 -2.66 2.36
C MET A 26 -0.84 -3.44 2.02
N ILE A 27 -0.43 -3.45 0.75
CA ILE A 27 0.82 -4.11 0.32
C ILE A 27 2.04 -3.41 0.96
N GLY A 28 2.06 -2.08 0.96
CA GLY A 28 3.15 -1.30 1.58
C GLY A 28 3.26 -1.57 3.07
N PHE A 29 2.13 -1.70 3.78
CA PHE A 29 2.11 -2.03 5.20
C PHE A 29 2.62 -3.46 5.48
N ILE A 30 2.19 -4.44 4.68
CA ILE A 30 2.68 -5.81 4.80
C ILE A 30 4.18 -5.90 4.46
N ALA A 31 4.62 -5.19 3.43
CA ALA A 31 6.04 -5.13 3.05
C ALA A 31 6.88 -4.47 4.15
N ALA A 32 6.38 -3.42 4.79
CA ALA A 32 7.01 -2.80 5.94
C ALA A 32 7.15 -3.81 7.09
N LEU A 33 6.06 -4.43 7.53
CA LEU A 33 6.08 -5.46 8.58
C LEU A 33 7.00 -6.64 8.23
N ALA A 34 6.97 -7.12 7.00
CA ALA A 34 7.84 -8.19 6.55
C ALA A 34 9.32 -7.79 6.58
N THR A 35 9.63 -6.54 6.24
CA THR A 35 10.99 -5.97 6.32
C THR A 35 11.45 -5.85 7.77
N GLU A 36 10.56 -5.47 8.69
CA GLU A 36 10.84 -5.44 10.13
C GLU A 36 11.14 -6.83 10.69
N LEU A 37 10.33 -7.83 10.31
CA LEU A 37 10.53 -9.21 10.73
C LEU A 37 11.81 -9.83 10.15
N ALA A 38 12.13 -9.55 8.89
CA ALA A 38 13.32 -10.07 8.23
C ALA A 38 14.61 -9.45 8.78
N THR A 39 14.58 -8.18 9.16
CA THR A 39 15.77 -7.44 9.63
C THR A 39 15.93 -7.51 11.16
N GLY A 40 14.87 -7.83 11.91
CA GLY A 40 14.89 -7.85 13.38
C GLY A 40 15.13 -6.47 14.02
N GLN A 41 15.11 -5.43 13.19
CA GLN A 41 15.28 -4.02 13.53
C GLN A 41 14.10 -3.31 12.85
N GLY A 42 13.23 -2.68 13.64
CA GLY A 42 12.03 -2.03 13.12
C GLY A 42 12.36 -0.99 12.03
N VAL A 43 11.37 -0.60 11.23
CA VAL A 43 11.55 0.41 10.16
C VAL A 43 12.13 1.72 10.72
N LEU A 44 11.88 2.00 12.01
CA LEU A 44 12.46 3.10 12.77
C LEU A 44 13.99 3.04 12.94
N HIS A 45 14.60 1.84 12.99
CA HIS A 45 16.05 1.68 13.01
C HIS A 45 16.67 1.82 11.61
N PHE A 46 15.98 1.35 10.57
CA PHE A 46 16.41 1.62 9.18
C PHE A 46 16.39 3.13 8.86
N TRP A 47 15.49 3.88 9.50
CA TRP A 47 15.40 5.35 9.43
C TRP A 47 16.23 6.08 10.49
N GLY A 48 17.06 5.37 11.29
CA GLY A 48 18.04 5.95 12.22
C GLY A 48 17.45 6.82 13.34
N ILE A 49 16.19 6.59 13.75
CA ILE A 49 15.51 7.36 14.81
C ILE A 49 15.87 6.86 16.23
N ILE A 50 16.42 5.66 16.35
CA ILE A 50 17.03 5.07 17.55
C ILE A 50 18.36 4.44 17.13
#